data_AF-A0A2G1X8P7-F1
#
_entry.id   AF-A0A2G1X8P7-F1
#
_cell.length_a   1.000
_cell.length_b   1.000
_cell.length_c   1.000
_cell.angle_alpha   90.00
_cell.angle_beta   90.00
_cell.angle_gamma   90.00
#
_symmetry.space_group_name_H-M   'P 1'
#
loop_
_entity.id
_entity.type
_entity.pdbx_description
1 polymer ?
#
loop_
_entity_poly.entity_id
_entity_poly.type
_entity_poly.pdbx_seq_one_letter_code
_entity_poly.pdbx_strand_id
1 'polypeptide(L)'
;MERTVSTTVRIKLHSLTNRKAGLLAREYEAFQTEVHGGDADLYSATNQQASKVQRQKDPNPDTEQPVVLRNDVFDVSYNEDTVLSSWWVTVPVYDPDKGRGNSIWCPAHVPQKDEQLVREGNVRDSELVRRDGDWYVHLVVKRSVTVQDEYDDVLAIDMGARWVATCAFLSDRKTNFYGEEVRRLREHYKQLRKSI
;
A
#
# COMPACT_ATOMS: atom_id res chain seq x y z
N MET A 1 13.98 23.85 -7.72
CA MET A 1 14.78 22.62 -8.03
C MET A 1 13.89 21.40 -8.34
N GLU A 2 14.23 20.56 -9.34
CA GLU A 2 13.54 19.26 -9.53
C GLU A 2 14.04 18.20 -8.53
N ARG A 3 13.12 17.48 -7.90
CA ARG A 3 13.42 16.34 -7.03
C ARG A 3 12.62 15.12 -7.45
N THR A 4 13.28 13.97 -7.46
CA THR A 4 12.60 12.68 -7.61
C THR A 4 12.07 12.23 -6.25
N VAL A 5 10.77 12.03 -6.16
CA VAL A 5 10.10 11.51 -4.96
C VAL A 5 9.47 10.15 -5.25
N SER A 6 9.39 9.31 -4.23
CA SER A 6 8.67 8.04 -4.27
C SER A 6 7.52 8.11 -3.29
N THR A 7 6.35 7.62 -3.69
CA THR A 7 5.20 7.49 -2.80
C THR A 7 4.53 6.14 -3.01
N THR A 8 3.78 5.69 -2.01
CA THR A 8 3.04 4.43 -2.07
C THR A 8 1.56 4.69 -2.22
N VAL A 9 0.95 4.14 -3.28
CA VAL A 9 -0.49 4.18 -3.52
C VAL A 9 -1.06 2.80 -3.17
N ARG A 10 -1.99 2.76 -2.21
CA ARG A 10 -2.69 1.52 -1.86
C ARG A 10 -3.85 1.30 -2.81
N ILE A 11 -3.74 0.27 -3.64
CA ILE A 11 -4.78 -0.16 -4.58
C ILE A 11 -5.46 -1.41 -4.03
N LYS A 12 -6.79 -1.45 -4.05
CA LYS A 12 -7.56 -2.64 -3.67
C LYS A 12 -7.83 -3.50 -4.90
N LEU A 13 -7.54 -4.80 -4.85
CA LEU A 13 -8.02 -5.74 -5.86
C LEU A 13 -9.47 -6.11 -5.53
N HIS A 14 -10.33 -6.15 -6.54
CA HIS A 14 -11.76 -6.43 -6.34
C HIS A 14 -12.32 -7.34 -7.43
N SER A 15 -13.54 -7.83 -7.22
CA SER A 15 -14.28 -8.66 -8.18
C SER A 15 -13.47 -9.86 -8.71
N LEU A 16 -12.65 -10.45 -7.84
CA LEU A 16 -11.84 -11.62 -8.17
C LEU A 16 -12.75 -12.85 -8.33
N THR A 17 -12.51 -13.65 -9.36
CA THR A 17 -13.12 -14.98 -9.45
C THR A 17 -12.50 -15.90 -8.40
N ASN A 18 -13.21 -16.96 -7.99
CA ASN A 18 -12.69 -17.94 -7.04
C ASN A 18 -11.32 -18.49 -7.47
N ARG A 19 -11.11 -18.69 -8.77
CA ARG A 19 -9.82 -19.11 -9.32
C ARG A 19 -8.72 -18.07 -9.11
N LYS A 20 -8.98 -16.78 -9.41
CA LYS A 20 -7.99 -15.71 -9.21
C LYS A 20 -7.66 -15.52 -7.73
N ALA A 21 -8.68 -15.53 -6.87
CA ALA A 21 -8.49 -15.44 -5.43
C ALA A 21 -7.66 -16.62 -4.89
N GLY A 22 -7.93 -17.84 -5.36
CA GLY A 22 -7.16 -19.03 -4.98
C GLY A 22 -5.70 -18.99 -5.45
N LEU A 23 -5.45 -18.51 -6.67
CA LEU A 23 -4.07 -18.34 -7.18
C LEU A 23 -3.29 -17.28 -6.38
N LEU A 24 -3.92 -16.15 -6.04
CA LEU A 24 -3.30 -15.13 -5.18
C LEU A 24 -2.99 -15.66 -3.77
N ALA A 25 -3.95 -16.37 -3.17
CA ALA A 25 -3.78 -16.97 -1.85
C ALA A 25 -2.62 -17.97 -1.83
N ARG A 26 -2.57 -18.86 -2.82
CA ARG A 26 -1.49 -19.84 -2.97
C ARG A 26 -0.13 -19.17 -3.12
N GLU A 27 -0.01 -18.20 -4.03
CA GLU A 27 1.27 -17.49 -4.24
C GLU A 27 1.72 -16.78 -2.95
N TYR A 28 0.78 -16.16 -2.24
CA TYR A 28 1.05 -15.49 -0.97
C TYR A 28 1.51 -16.45 0.13
N GLU A 29 0.81 -17.58 0.30
CA GLU A 29 1.13 -18.60 1.30
C GLU A 29 2.46 -19.32 1.00
N ALA A 30 2.72 -19.59 -0.28
CA ALA A 30 4.00 -20.12 -0.74
C ALA A 30 5.15 -19.13 -0.46
N PHE A 31 4.93 -17.84 -0.72
CA PHE A 31 5.90 -16.81 -0.34
C PHE A 31 6.13 -16.76 1.17
N GLN A 32 5.08 -16.85 2.00
CA GLN A 32 5.23 -16.94 3.46
C GLN A 32 6.09 -18.15 3.86
N THR A 33 5.90 -19.29 3.19
CA THR A 33 6.64 -20.52 3.46
C THR A 33 8.14 -20.33 3.17
N GLU A 34 8.48 -19.77 2.00
CA GLU A 34 9.86 -19.51 1.60
C GLU A 34 10.58 -18.49 2.51
N VAL A 35 9.92 -17.37 2.86
CA VAL A 35 10.56 -16.36 3.72
C VAL A 35 10.89 -16.89 5.11
N HIS A 36 10.22 -17.95 5.55
CA HIS A 36 10.44 -18.65 6.82
C HIS A 36 11.26 -19.94 6.66
N GLY A 37 11.88 -20.16 5.49
CA GLY A 37 12.82 -21.25 5.23
C GLY A 37 12.22 -22.61 4.87
N GLY A 38 10.94 -22.64 4.52
CA GLY A 38 10.34 -23.77 3.83
C GLY A 38 10.69 -23.81 2.33
N ASP A 39 10.10 -24.79 1.63
CA ASP A 39 10.23 -25.00 0.18
C ASP A 39 8.83 -25.08 -0.42
N ALA A 40 8.51 -24.19 -1.37
CA ALA A 40 7.21 -24.06 -1.98
C ALA A 40 7.26 -23.68 -3.46
N ASP A 41 6.23 -24.09 -4.21
CA ASP A 41 6.05 -23.69 -5.60
C ASP A 41 5.38 -22.31 -5.69
N LEU A 42 6.18 -21.29 -6.00
CA LEU A 42 5.74 -19.93 -6.32
C LEU A 42 6.40 -19.43 -7.61
N TYR A 43 5.94 -18.28 -8.11
CA TYR A 43 6.51 -17.69 -9.30
C TYR A 43 8.02 -17.41 -9.12
N SER A 44 8.83 -17.67 -10.14
CA SER A 44 10.29 -17.70 -9.97
C SER A 44 10.90 -16.37 -9.49
N ALA A 45 10.38 -15.24 -9.98
CA ALA A 45 10.81 -13.93 -9.52
C ALA A 45 10.37 -13.68 -8.05
N THR A 46 9.19 -14.14 -7.67
CA THR A 46 8.68 -14.08 -6.30
C THR A 46 9.57 -14.90 -5.36
N ASN A 47 10.01 -16.10 -5.78
CA ASN A 47 10.92 -16.96 -5.01
C ASN A 47 12.26 -16.26 -4.76
N GLN A 48 12.85 -15.67 -5.81
CA GLN A 48 14.08 -14.90 -5.67
C GLN A 48 13.95 -13.76 -4.66
N GLN A 49 12.77 -13.11 -4.57
CA GLN A 49 12.54 -12.07 -3.57
C GLN A 49 12.32 -12.65 -2.17
N ALA A 50 11.63 -13.78 -2.05
CA ALA A 50 11.45 -14.47 -0.77
C ALA A 50 12.79 -14.84 -0.14
N SER A 51 13.69 -15.44 -0.92
CA SER A 51 15.05 -15.76 -0.46
C SER A 51 15.84 -14.52 -0.01
N LYS A 52 15.66 -13.37 -0.67
CA LYS A 52 16.30 -12.10 -0.25
C LYS A 52 15.72 -11.60 1.06
N VAL A 53 14.40 -11.63 1.20
CA VAL A 53 13.71 -11.23 2.43
C VAL A 53 14.17 -12.11 3.60
N GLN A 54 14.18 -13.44 3.43
CA GLN A 54 14.68 -14.37 4.43
C GLN A 54 16.10 -14.01 4.89
N ARG A 55 17.04 -13.87 3.94
CA ARG A 55 18.46 -13.63 4.25
C ARG A 55 18.74 -12.25 4.86
N GLN A 56 17.97 -11.24 4.47
CA GLN A 56 18.25 -9.85 4.86
C GLN A 56 17.46 -9.40 6.09
N LYS A 57 16.21 -9.86 6.20
CA LYS A 57 15.30 -9.43 7.26
C LYS A 57 15.19 -10.43 8.39
N ASP A 58 15.47 -11.71 8.13
CA ASP A 58 15.26 -12.81 9.08
C ASP A 58 13.91 -12.67 9.81
N PRO A 59 12.79 -12.71 9.06
CA PRO A 59 11.50 -12.31 9.59
C PRO A 59 11.08 -13.20 10.75
N ASN A 60 10.42 -12.60 11.75
CA ASN A 60 9.86 -13.37 12.86
C ASN A 60 8.80 -14.35 12.31
N PRO A 61 8.83 -15.64 12.69
CA PRO A 61 7.86 -16.65 12.28
C PRO A 61 6.38 -16.23 12.44
N ASP A 62 6.08 -15.40 13.44
CA ASP A 62 4.71 -14.94 13.72
C ASP A 62 4.28 -13.73 12.87
N THR A 63 5.12 -13.30 11.91
CA THR A 63 4.86 -12.15 11.05
C THR A 63 4.71 -12.54 9.59
N GLU A 64 3.58 -12.15 8.99
CA GLU A 64 3.41 -12.23 7.54
C GLU A 64 4.23 -11.13 6.86
N GLN A 65 4.90 -11.49 5.76
CA GLN A 65 5.66 -10.56 4.92
C GLN A 65 4.85 -10.18 3.67
N PRO A 66 4.92 -8.91 3.22
CA PRO A 66 4.38 -8.54 1.92
C PRO A 66 5.12 -9.29 0.80
N VAL A 67 4.36 -9.76 -0.20
CA VAL A 67 4.95 -10.40 -1.38
C VAL A 67 5.53 -9.29 -2.25
N VAL A 68 6.85 -9.33 -2.47
CA VAL A 68 7.54 -8.33 -3.27
C VAL A 68 7.29 -8.61 -4.76
N LEU A 69 6.61 -7.68 -5.42
CA LEU A 69 6.37 -7.67 -6.86
C LEU A 69 7.47 -6.86 -7.55
N ARG A 70 8.32 -7.53 -8.33
CA ARG A 70 9.39 -6.88 -9.11
C ARG A 70 8.79 -6.15 -10.30
N ASN A 71 9.19 -4.90 -10.54
CA ASN A 71 8.52 -3.99 -11.48
C ASN A 71 8.52 -4.41 -12.95
N ASP A 72 9.29 -5.44 -13.31
CA ASP A 72 9.38 -6.03 -14.65
C ASP A 72 8.48 -7.26 -14.83
N VAL A 73 7.86 -7.80 -13.76
CA VAL A 73 7.00 -9.00 -13.82
C VAL A 73 5.52 -8.71 -13.54
N PHE A 74 5.19 -7.48 -13.20
CA PHE A 74 3.81 -7.01 -13.03
C PHE A 74 3.60 -5.69 -13.78
N ASP A 75 2.34 -5.35 -14.01
CA ASP A 75 1.92 -4.20 -14.79
C ASP A 75 0.61 -3.63 -14.26
N VAL A 76 0.38 -2.34 -14.49
CA VAL A 76 -0.80 -1.60 -14.07
C VAL A 76 -1.35 -0.89 -15.30
N SER A 77 -2.57 -1.24 -15.69
CA SER A 77 -3.21 -0.74 -16.90
C SER A 77 -4.47 0.05 -16.58
N TYR A 78 -4.71 1.09 -17.37
CA TYR A 78 -5.93 1.87 -17.36
C TYR A 78 -6.68 1.70 -18.69
N ASN A 79 -7.97 1.36 -18.62
CA ASN A 79 -8.88 1.33 -19.75
C ASN A 79 -10.32 1.62 -19.30
N GLU A 80 -10.81 2.81 -19.61
CA GLU A 80 -12.17 3.26 -19.25
C GLU A 80 -13.31 2.53 -19.94
N ASP A 81 -13.05 1.85 -21.06
CA ASP A 81 -14.07 1.12 -21.81
C ASP A 81 -14.42 -0.24 -21.18
N THR A 82 -13.68 -0.66 -20.15
CA THR A 82 -13.91 -1.95 -19.50
C THR A 82 -15.03 -1.88 -18.46
N VAL A 83 -16.01 -2.78 -18.60
CA VAL A 83 -17.24 -2.78 -17.77
C VAL A 83 -16.98 -3.01 -16.28
N LEU A 84 -15.97 -3.83 -15.93
CA LEU A 84 -15.78 -4.27 -14.55
C LEU A 84 -14.95 -3.29 -13.71
N SER A 85 -13.96 -2.64 -14.31
CA SER A 85 -13.05 -1.72 -13.63
C SER A 85 -12.21 -0.98 -14.65
N SER A 86 -12.06 0.34 -14.56
CA SER A 86 -11.14 1.07 -15.42
C SER A 86 -9.67 0.76 -15.16
N TRP A 87 -9.35 0.14 -14.02
CA TRP A 87 -7.98 -0.17 -13.62
C TRP A 87 -7.78 -1.67 -13.44
N TRP A 88 -6.63 -2.14 -13.91
CA TRP A 88 -6.24 -3.55 -13.89
C TRP A 88 -4.79 -3.69 -13.47
N VAL A 89 -4.49 -4.70 -12.66
CA VAL A 89 -3.11 -5.03 -12.23
C VAL A 89 -2.83 -6.48 -12.62
N THR A 90 -1.73 -6.74 -13.33
CA THR A 90 -1.24 -8.12 -13.44
C THR A 90 -0.57 -8.50 -12.15
N VAL A 91 -0.79 -9.73 -11.68
CA VAL A 91 -0.05 -10.30 -10.56
C VAL A 91 0.60 -11.60 -11.03
N PRO A 92 1.94 -11.74 -10.91
CA PRO A 92 2.63 -13.00 -11.17
C PRO A 92 2.24 -14.03 -10.12
N VAL A 93 1.89 -15.23 -10.56
CA VAL A 93 1.49 -16.35 -9.70
C VAL A 93 1.99 -17.67 -10.28
N TYR A 94 2.26 -18.66 -9.44
CA TYR A 94 2.40 -20.04 -9.90
C TYR A 94 1.04 -20.67 -10.18
N ASP A 95 0.87 -21.22 -11.39
CA ASP A 95 -0.36 -21.89 -11.81
C ASP A 95 -0.16 -23.42 -11.78
N PRO A 96 -0.67 -24.12 -10.76
CA PRO A 96 -0.47 -25.56 -10.62
C PRO A 96 -1.10 -26.38 -11.74
N ASP A 97 -2.21 -25.91 -12.31
CA ASP A 97 -2.86 -26.60 -13.43
C ASP A 97 -1.95 -26.65 -14.67
N LYS A 98 -1.02 -25.70 -14.76
CA LYS A 98 -0.05 -25.58 -15.86
C LYS A 98 1.36 -26.01 -15.47
N GLY A 99 1.60 -26.28 -14.19
CA GLY A 99 2.93 -26.59 -13.65
C GLY A 99 3.97 -25.49 -13.87
N ARG A 100 3.55 -24.22 -14.02
CA ARG A 100 4.46 -23.11 -14.34
C ARG A 100 3.93 -21.76 -13.88
N GLY A 101 4.82 -20.76 -13.83
CA GLY A 101 4.45 -19.37 -13.61
C GLY A 101 3.49 -18.82 -14.68
N ASN A 102 2.59 -17.95 -14.23
CA ASN A 102 1.57 -17.28 -15.03
C ASN A 102 1.37 -15.85 -14.49
N SER A 103 0.75 -14.96 -15.27
CA SER A 103 0.33 -13.65 -14.79
C SER A 103 -1.18 -13.51 -14.91
N ILE A 104 -1.84 -13.11 -13.84
CA ILE A 104 -3.30 -12.94 -13.80
C ILE A 104 -3.68 -11.47 -13.74
N TRP A 105 -4.60 -11.04 -14.61
CA TRP A 105 -5.16 -9.68 -14.56
C TRP A 105 -6.23 -9.59 -13.48
N CYS A 106 -6.04 -8.70 -12.52
CA CYS A 106 -6.95 -8.45 -11.41
C CYS A 106 -7.59 -7.06 -11.55
N PRO A 107 -8.93 -6.94 -11.45
CA PRO A 107 -9.59 -5.64 -11.38
C PRO A 107 -9.12 -4.90 -10.12
N ALA A 108 -8.87 -3.61 -10.24
CA ALA A 108 -8.24 -2.80 -9.22
C ALA A 108 -9.00 -1.48 -9.00
N HIS A 109 -9.06 -1.03 -7.75
CA HIS A 109 -9.55 0.30 -7.41
C HIS A 109 -8.38 1.20 -7.04
N VAL A 110 -8.09 2.18 -7.89
CA VAL A 110 -7.14 3.27 -7.61
C VAL A 110 -7.92 4.43 -6.99
N PRO A 111 -7.48 4.98 -5.84
CA PRO A 111 -8.11 6.17 -5.28
C PRO A 111 -8.06 7.34 -6.27
N GLN A 112 -9.17 8.04 -6.46
CA GLN A 112 -9.29 9.14 -7.43
C GLN A 112 -8.17 10.19 -7.31
N LYS A 113 -7.78 10.53 -6.07
CA LYS A 113 -6.70 11.47 -5.76
C LYS A 113 -5.32 11.04 -6.29
N ASP A 114 -5.13 9.74 -6.54
CA ASP A 114 -3.87 9.12 -6.92
C ASP A 114 -3.88 8.65 -8.39
N GLU A 115 -5.00 8.77 -9.12
CA GLU A 115 -5.11 8.28 -10.50
C GLU A 115 -4.07 8.91 -11.44
N GLN A 116 -3.95 10.24 -11.44
CA GLN A 116 -2.99 10.94 -12.28
C GLN A 116 -1.56 10.51 -11.95
N LEU A 117 -1.26 10.35 -10.67
CA LEU A 117 0.04 9.88 -10.21
C LEU A 117 0.35 8.47 -10.74
N VAL A 118 -0.61 7.55 -10.71
CA VAL A 118 -0.42 6.18 -11.21
C VAL A 118 -0.29 6.16 -12.74
N ARG A 119 -1.00 7.03 -13.47
CA ARG A 119 -0.90 7.11 -14.94
C ARG A 119 0.43 7.65 -15.45
N GLU A 120 0.91 8.72 -14.81
CA GLU A 120 2.08 9.47 -15.29
C GLU A 120 3.37 9.03 -14.61
N GLY A 121 3.25 8.46 -13.42
CA GLY A 121 4.38 8.06 -12.59
C GLY A 121 5.04 6.77 -13.05
N ASN A 122 6.30 6.61 -12.66
CA ASN A 122 7.07 5.40 -12.95
C ASN A 122 6.88 4.38 -11.82
N VAL A 123 6.15 3.31 -12.11
CA VAL A 123 5.92 2.20 -11.19
C VAL A 123 7.23 1.44 -10.92
N ARG A 124 7.51 1.19 -9.64
CA ARG A 124 8.68 0.48 -9.14
C ARG A 124 8.28 -0.81 -8.44
N ASP A 125 9.28 -1.51 -7.88
CA ASP A 125 9.05 -2.68 -7.05
C ASP A 125 7.99 -2.35 -6.01
N SER A 126 6.96 -3.18 -5.96
CA SER A 126 5.72 -2.93 -5.23
C SER A 126 5.39 -4.16 -4.39
N GLU A 127 4.33 -4.10 -3.60
CA GLU A 127 4.03 -5.16 -2.64
C GLU A 127 2.58 -5.62 -2.77
N LEU A 128 2.36 -6.93 -2.88
CA LEU A 128 1.06 -7.56 -2.68
C LEU A 128 0.88 -7.85 -1.18
N VAL A 129 -0.23 -7.37 -0.64
CA VAL A 129 -0.54 -7.41 0.80
C VAL A 129 -1.94 -7.97 1.00
N ARG A 130 -2.08 -8.88 1.96
CA ARG A 130 -3.37 -9.36 2.45
C ARG A 130 -3.71 -8.64 3.76
N ARG A 131 -4.90 -8.03 3.86
CA ARG A 131 -5.39 -7.40 5.10
C ARG A 131 -6.89 -7.61 5.22
N ASP A 132 -7.34 -8.09 6.37
CA ASP A 132 -8.76 -8.29 6.68
C ASP A 132 -9.51 -9.12 5.62
N GLY A 133 -8.83 -10.11 5.03
CA GLY A 133 -9.37 -10.96 3.96
C GLY A 133 -9.37 -10.32 2.56
N ASP A 134 -9.04 -9.03 2.46
CA ASP A 134 -8.92 -8.30 1.21
C ASP A 134 -7.48 -8.30 0.67
N TRP A 135 -7.38 -8.15 -0.65
CA TRP A 135 -6.10 -8.05 -1.37
C TRP A 135 -5.81 -6.62 -1.78
N TYR A 136 -4.57 -6.20 -1.53
CA TYR A 136 -4.07 -4.89 -1.89
C TYR A 136 -2.75 -4.99 -2.62
N VAL A 137 -2.52 -4.09 -3.56
CA VAL A 137 -1.19 -3.81 -4.11
C VAL A 137 -0.78 -2.43 -3.62
N HIS A 138 0.29 -2.39 -2.84
CA HIS A 138 0.97 -1.16 -2.47
C HIS A 138 1.92 -0.78 -3.61
N LEU A 139 1.43 0.02 -4.55
CA LEU A 139 2.22 0.49 -5.68
C LEU A 139 3.19 1.55 -5.24
N VAL A 140 4.48 1.32 -5.45
CA VAL A 140 5.50 2.36 -5.30
C VAL A 140 5.61 3.10 -6.62
N VAL A 141 5.25 4.38 -6.62
CA VAL A 141 5.28 5.25 -7.80
C VAL A 141 6.33 6.33 -7.61
N LYS A 142 7.27 6.42 -8.55
CA LYS A 142 8.26 7.50 -8.61
C LYS A 142 7.81 8.59 -9.57
N ARG A 143 7.94 9.85 -9.16
CA ARG A 143 7.75 11.01 -10.05
C ARG A 143 8.76 12.10 -9.76
N SER A 144 9.06 12.90 -10.78
CA SER A 144 9.76 14.16 -10.60
C SER A 144 8.77 15.23 -10.17
N VAL A 145 9.13 16.01 -9.14
CA VAL A 145 8.35 17.17 -8.70
C VAL A 145 9.25 18.40 -8.70
N THR A 146 8.72 19.51 -9.17
CA THR A 146 9.37 20.81 -9.04
C THR A 146 9.14 21.32 -7.63
N VAL A 147 10.21 21.42 -6.85
CA VAL A 147 10.21 22.04 -5.54
C VAL A 147 10.56 23.52 -5.74
N GLN A 148 9.69 24.41 -5.27
CA GLN A 148 9.96 25.84 -5.27
C GLN A 148 11.02 26.17 -4.22
N ASP A 149 11.88 27.13 -4.53
CA ASP A 149 12.95 27.57 -3.61
C ASP A 149 12.44 28.63 -2.62
N GLU A 150 11.32 29.28 -2.93
CA GLU A 150 10.57 30.19 -2.07
C GLU A 150 9.13 29.70 -1.95
N TYR A 151 8.55 29.81 -0.75
CA TYR A 151 7.17 29.42 -0.46
C TYR A 151 6.40 30.63 0.05
N ASP A 152 5.13 30.75 -0.34
CA ASP A 152 4.28 31.88 0.05
C ASP A 152 3.98 31.90 1.57
N ASP A 153 3.94 30.72 2.21
CA ASP A 153 3.60 30.58 3.62
C ASP A 153 4.06 29.23 4.20
N VAL A 154 4.02 29.11 5.53
CA VAL A 154 4.28 27.88 6.28
C VAL A 154 3.04 27.49 7.08
N LEU A 155 2.52 26.29 6.85
CA LEU A 155 1.49 25.66 7.69
C LEU A 155 2.15 24.79 8.75
N ALA A 156 2.18 25.27 9.99
CA ALA A 156 2.59 24.47 11.14
C ALA A 156 1.44 23.57 11.59
N ILE A 157 1.69 22.28 11.77
CA ILE A 157 0.73 21.30 12.31
C ILE A 157 1.35 20.62 13.52
N ASP A 158 0.69 20.72 14.68
CA ASP A 158 1.05 19.99 15.90
C ASP A 158 -0.07 19.01 16.26
N MET A 159 0.29 17.77 16.61
CA MET A 159 -0.65 16.73 17.03
C MET A 159 -0.37 16.37 18.47
N GLY A 160 -1.39 16.49 19.34
CA GLY A 160 -1.19 16.38 20.78
C GLY A 160 -2.24 15.56 21.50
N ALA A 161 -1.98 15.33 22.79
CA ALA A 161 -2.93 14.65 23.66
C ALA A 161 -4.16 15.54 23.98
N ARG A 162 -3.95 16.86 24.09
CA ARG A 162 -5.00 17.84 24.43
C ARG A 162 -5.88 18.19 23.24
N TRP A 163 -5.29 18.42 22.07
CA TRP A 163 -5.97 18.69 20.81
C TRP A 163 -5.51 17.67 19.79
N VAL A 164 -6.45 17.09 19.04
CA VAL A 164 -6.12 16.05 18.05
C VAL A 164 -5.15 16.59 17.00
N ALA A 165 -5.41 17.82 16.55
CA ALA A 165 -4.49 18.58 15.73
C ALA A 165 -4.67 20.08 16.02
N THR A 166 -3.59 20.84 15.94
CA THR A 166 -3.57 22.30 15.94
C THR A 166 -2.85 22.74 14.68
N CYS A 167 -3.42 23.68 13.93
CA CYS A 167 -2.73 24.26 12.78
C CYS A 167 -2.57 25.77 12.94
N ALA A 168 -1.46 26.32 12.44
CA ALA A 168 -1.24 27.74 12.35
C ALA A 168 -0.51 28.09 11.05
N PHE A 169 -0.97 29.13 10.37
CA PHE A 169 -0.26 29.72 9.24
C PHE A 169 0.74 30.75 9.76
N LEU A 170 1.93 30.83 9.14
CA LEU A 170 2.93 31.82 9.53
C LEU A 170 2.51 33.24 9.13
N SER A 171 1.82 33.37 7.99
CA SER A 171 1.36 34.65 7.43
C SER A 171 0.42 35.42 8.37
N ASP A 172 -0.64 34.77 8.87
CA ASP A 172 -1.68 35.41 9.67
C ASP A 172 -1.63 35.05 11.17
N ARG A 173 -0.79 34.06 11.54
CA ARG A 173 -0.67 33.50 12.89
C ARG A 173 -1.99 32.96 13.45
N LYS A 174 -2.98 32.71 12.59
CA LYS A 174 -4.29 32.21 12.99
C LYS A 174 -4.17 30.75 13.37
N THR A 175 -4.51 30.46 14.61
CA THR A 175 -4.47 29.10 15.16
C THR A 175 -5.85 28.46 15.11
N ASN A 176 -5.98 27.30 14.48
CA ASN A 176 -7.20 26.49 14.52
C ASN A 176 -6.94 25.21 15.32
N PHE A 177 -7.89 24.87 16.20
CA PHE A 177 -7.83 23.67 17.04
C PHE A 177 -8.87 22.67 16.56
N TYR A 178 -8.45 21.41 16.36
CA TYR A 178 -9.30 20.33 15.87
C TYR A 178 -9.49 19.24 16.93
N GLY A 179 -10.62 18.53 16.81
CA GLY A 179 -10.95 17.38 17.65
C GLY A 179 -11.51 17.75 19.02
N GLU A 180 -12.28 18.84 19.11
CA GLU A 180 -12.91 19.26 20.36
C GLU A 180 -13.82 18.17 20.95
N GLU A 181 -14.58 17.48 20.10
CA GLU A 181 -15.46 16.38 20.53
C GLU A 181 -14.67 15.19 21.09
N VAL A 182 -13.61 14.78 20.40
CA VAL A 182 -12.68 13.73 20.88
C VAL A 182 -12.06 14.12 22.21
N ARG A 183 -11.68 15.40 22.38
CA ARG A 183 -11.18 15.95 23.64
C ARG A 183 -12.22 15.84 24.76
N ARG A 184 -13.48 16.21 24.50
CA ARG A 184 -14.59 16.11 25.48
C ARG A 184 -14.81 14.65 25.90
N LEU A 185 -14.84 13.71 24.95
CA LEU A 185 -14.94 12.28 25.22
C LEU A 185 -13.79 11.77 26.10
N ARG A 186 -12.55 12.10 25.77
CA ARG A 186 -11.37 11.71 26.57
C ARG A 186 -11.43 12.23 27.99
N GLU A 187 -11.82 13.48 28.19
CA GLU A 187 -11.94 14.07 29.53
C GLU A 187 -13.09 13.42 30.31
N HIS A 188 -14.23 13.14 29.68
CA HIS A 188 -15.34 12.42 30.32
C HIS A 188 -14.90 11.07 30.89
N TYR A 189 -14.26 10.21 30.09
CA TYR A 189 -13.76 8.91 30.56
C TYR A 189 -12.62 9.03 31.58
N LYS A 190 -11.83 10.11 31.53
CA LYS A 190 -10.81 10.39 32.54
C LYS A 190 -11.44 10.76 33.89
N GLN A 191 -12.54 11.53 33.90
CA GLN A 191 -13.27 11.85 35.13
C GLN A 191 -13.91 10.60 35.73
N LEU A 192 -14.55 9.75 34.91
CA LEU A 192 -15.11 8.47 35.37
C LEU A 192 -14.08 7.56 36.05
N ARG A 193 -12.85 7.49 35.52
CA ARG A 193 -11.76 6.72 36.14
C ARG A 193 -11.27 7.27 37.48
N LYS A 194 -11.48 8.56 37.76
CA LYS A 194 -11.12 9.16 39.05
C LYS A 194 -12.21 8.97 40.11
N SER A 195 -13.43 8.68 39.68
CA SER A 195 -14.59 8.49 40.57
C SER A 195 -14.83 7.04 41.00
N ILE A 196 -13.99 6.12 40.52
CA ILE A 196 -13.91 4.71 40.97
C ILE A 196 -12.67 4.60 41.84
#